data_AF-A0AB36EL58-F1
#
_entry.id   AF-A0AB36EL58-F1
#
_cell.length_a   1.000
_cell.length_b   1.000
_cell.length_c   1.000
_cell.angle_alpha   90.00
_cell.angle_beta   90.00
_cell.angle_gamma   90.00
#
_symmetry.space_group_name_H-M   'P 1'
#
loop_
_entity.id
_entity.type
_entity.pdbx_description
1 polymer ?
#
loop_
_entity_poly.entity_id
_entity_poly.type
_entity_poly.pdbx_seq_one_letter_code
_entity_poly.pdbx_strand_id
1 'polypeptide(L)'
;MQVYDRQIAVTNQGDISPAQLKVIRLPGSWYAVIWESSERYASFSQNPPSGSKGFEHMSDRDFLDRVQLVASFSQGIDFEFEGGI
;
A
#
# COMPACT_ATOMS: atom_id res chain seq x y z
N MET A 1 -15.67 1.53 5.46
CA MET A 1 -14.24 1.72 5.72
C MET A 1 -13.65 0.35 5.98
N GLN A 2 -12.53 0.02 5.33
CA GLN A 2 -11.77 -1.20 5.57
C GLN A 2 -10.34 -0.83 5.94
N VAL A 3 -9.71 -1.63 6.81
CA VAL A 3 -8.33 -1.43 7.24
C VAL A 3 -7.55 -2.71 7.00
N TYR A 4 -6.38 -2.57 6.40
CA TYR A 4 -5.44 -3.66 6.17
C TYR A 4 -4.18 -3.40 6.99
N ASP A 5 -3.69 -4.44 7.64
CA ASP A 5 -2.46 -4.45 8.42
C ASP A 5 -1.67 -5.69 8.00
N ARG A 6 -0.62 -5.50 7.19
CA ARG A 6 0.13 -6.57 6.53
C ARG A 6 1.62 -6.43 6.74
N GLN A 7 2.27 -7.53 7.10
CA GLN A 7 3.73 -7.63 7.07
C GLN A 7 4.18 -7.70 5.62
N ILE A 8 5.21 -6.94 5.30
CA ILE A 8 5.80 -6.87 3.96
C ILE A 8 7.31 -6.91 4.05
N ALA A 9 7.96 -7.33 2.98
CA ALA A 9 9.40 -7.28 2.82
C ALA A 9 9.75 -6.24 1.74
N VAL A 10 10.44 -5.15 2.10
CA VAL A 10 10.91 -4.14 1.15
C VAL A 10 12.13 -4.68 0.43
N THR A 11 12.12 -4.67 -0.90
CA THR A 11 13.09 -5.40 -1.73
C THR A 11 14.06 -4.52 -2.51
N ASN A 12 13.86 -3.20 -2.54
CA ASN A 12 14.62 -2.28 -3.40
C ASN A 12 15.37 -1.16 -2.65
N GLN A 13 15.54 -1.27 -1.33
CA GLN A 13 16.27 -0.28 -0.50
C GLN A 13 17.61 -0.80 0.06
N GLY A 14 18.25 -1.73 -0.65
CA GLY A 14 19.46 -2.44 -0.20
C GLY A 14 19.13 -3.86 0.21
N ASP A 15 19.45 -4.25 1.44
CA ASP A 15 19.06 -5.55 1.97
C ASP A 15 17.52 -5.64 2.12
N ILE A 16 16.99 -6.84 1.95
CA ILE A 16 15.58 -7.11 2.19
C ILE A 16 15.27 -6.76 3.64
N SER A 17 14.34 -5.82 3.84
CA SER A 17 14.01 -5.30 5.16
C SER A 17 12.53 -5.53 5.49
N PRO A 18 12.20 -6.04 6.68
CA PRO A 18 10.82 -6.22 7.10
C PRO A 18 10.18 -4.86 7.39
N ALA A 19 8.94 -4.68 6.98
CA ALA A 19 8.15 -3.48 7.24
C ALA A 19 6.68 -3.83 7.48
N GLN A 20 5.96 -2.89 8.10
CA GLN A 20 4.52 -2.97 8.26
C GLN A 20 3.83 -2.06 7.23
N LEU A 21 2.93 -2.64 6.43
CA LEU A 21 1.98 -1.89 5.62
C LEU A 21 0.65 -1.73 6.37
N LYS A 22 0.21 -0.49 6.56
CA LYS A 22 -1.13 -0.15 7.03
C LYS A 22 -1.88 0.61 5.94
N VAL A 23 -3.09 0.17 5.60
CA VAL A 23 -3.93 0.83 4.59
C VAL A 23 -5.34 1.07 5.12
N ILE A 24 -5.85 2.27 4.93
CA ILE A 24 -7.26 2.63 5.17
C ILE A 24 -7.92 2.84 3.81
N ARG A 25 -8.89 1.98 3.49
CA ARG A 25 -9.70 2.05 2.27
C ARG A 25 -11.07 2.67 2.57
N LEU A 26 -11.34 3.77 1.88
CA LEU A 26 -12.62 4.46 1.83
C LEU A 26 -13.28 4.18 0.46
N PRO A 27 -14.58 4.46 0.28
CA PRO A 27 -15.26 4.18 -0.99
C PRO A 27 -14.60 4.86 -2.21
N GLY A 28 -14.23 6.14 -2.03
CA GLY A 28 -13.62 6.95 -3.09
C GLY A 28 -12.10 7.02 -3.04
N SER A 29 -11.47 6.88 -1.87
CA SER A 29 -10.04 7.13 -1.69
C SER A 29 -9.42 6.13 -0.73
N TRP A 30 -8.10 6.16 -0.63
CA TRP A 30 -7.39 5.39 0.39
C TRP A 30 -6.10 6.08 0.80
N TYR A 31 -5.61 5.70 1.98
CA TYR A 31 -4.37 6.18 2.57
C TYR A 31 -3.56 4.99 3.07
N ALA A 32 -2.26 4.99 2.84
CA ALA A 32 -1.34 3.94 3.25
C ALA A 32 -0.10 4.50 3.93
N VAL A 33 0.45 3.71 4.84
CA VAL A 33 1.75 3.92 5.48
C VAL A 33 2.55 2.62 5.38
N ILE A 34 3.77 2.73 4.88
CA ILE A 34 4.81 1.70 5.02
C ILE A 34 5.71 2.16 6.15
N TRP A 35 5.90 1.30 7.16
CA TRP A 35 6.65 1.59 8.37
C TRP A 35 7.72 0.52 8.59
N GLU A 36 8.99 0.87 8.37
CA GLU A 36 10.14 0.04 8.76
C GLU A 36 10.59 0.40 10.18
N SER A 37 10.71 1.71 10.47
CA SER A 37 11.11 2.24 11.77
C SER A 37 10.64 3.68 11.96
N SER A 38 10.90 4.27 13.12
CA SER A 38 10.61 5.69 13.38
C SER A 38 11.34 6.67 12.46
N GLU A 39 12.45 6.25 11.86
CA GLU A 39 13.27 7.06 10.96
C GLU A 39 13.05 6.69 9.49
N ARG A 40 12.39 5.56 9.22
CA ARG A 40 12.18 5.01 7.88
C ARG A 40 10.72 4.61 7.71
N TYR A 41 9.92 5.57 7.26
CA TYR A 41 8.52 5.35 6.90
C TYR A 41 8.13 6.23 5.73
N ALA A 42 7.12 5.80 4.97
CA ALA A 42 6.55 6.56 3.88
C ALA A 42 5.02 6.51 3.97
N SER A 43 4.37 7.64 3.69
CA SER A 43 2.91 7.71 3.62
C SER A 43 2.47 8.21 2.26
N PHE A 44 1.42 7.59 1.72
CA PHE A 44 0.91 7.91 0.40
C PHE A 44 -0.59 7.66 0.33
N SER A 45 -1.24 8.25 -0.66
CA SER A 45 -2.68 8.14 -0.84
C SER A 45 -3.04 8.26 -2.30
N GLN A 46 -4.25 7.80 -2.62
CA GLN A 46 -4.82 8.03 -3.94
C GLN A 46 -6.30 8.39 -3.81
N ASN A 47 -6.66 9.46 -4.50
CA ASN A 47 -8.04 9.86 -4.75
C ASN A 47 -8.53 9.20 -6.05
N PRO A 48 -9.84 9.05 -6.25
CA PRO A 48 -10.33 8.43 -7.45
C PRO A 48 -10.03 9.37 -8.63
N PRO A 49 -9.55 8.86 -9.78
CA PRO A 49 -9.47 9.66 -10.98
C PRO A 49 -10.86 10.20 -11.32
N SER A 50 -10.91 11.43 -11.85
CA SER A 50 -12.17 12.11 -12.16
C SER A 50 -13.08 11.22 -13.02
N GLY A 51 -14.31 10.97 -12.54
CA GLY A 51 -15.31 10.13 -13.21
C GLY A 51 -15.22 8.63 -12.94
N SER A 52 -14.32 8.15 -12.06
CA SER A 52 -14.27 6.73 -11.69
C SER A 52 -15.27 6.36 -10.58
N LYS A 53 -15.71 5.10 -10.55
CA LYS A 53 -16.54 4.51 -9.48
C LYS A 53 -15.76 4.28 -8.16
N GLY A 54 -14.71 5.05 -7.88
CA GLY A 54 -13.90 4.86 -6.69
C GLY A 54 -13.11 3.54 -6.71
N PHE A 55 -12.83 3.02 -5.51
CA PHE A 55 -12.12 1.75 -5.33
C PHE A 55 -13.03 0.65 -4.82
N GLU A 56 -14.24 0.95 -4.34
CA GLU A 56 -15.14 0.01 -3.64
C GLU A 56 -15.47 -1.29 -4.38
N HIS A 57 -15.41 -1.29 -5.72
CA HIS A 57 -15.72 -2.44 -6.56
C HIS A 57 -14.55 -3.44 -6.71
N MET A 58 -13.34 -3.07 -6.27
CA MET A 58 -12.17 -3.95 -6.35
C MET A 58 -12.25 -5.05 -5.31
N SER A 59 -11.78 -6.25 -5.66
CA SER A 59 -11.48 -7.26 -4.64
C SER A 59 -10.36 -6.76 -3.72
N ASP A 60 -10.23 -7.37 -2.54
CA ASP A 60 -9.14 -7.02 -1.62
C ASP A 60 -7.77 -7.24 -2.25
N ARG A 61 -7.62 -8.29 -3.06
CA ARG A 61 -6.38 -8.59 -3.78
C ARG A 61 -6.06 -7.53 -4.83
N ASP A 62 -6.99 -7.24 -5.73
CA ASP A 62 -6.77 -6.23 -6.78
C ASP A 62 -6.48 -4.84 -6.18
N PHE A 63 -7.12 -4.54 -5.05
CA PHE A 63 -6.87 -3.31 -4.30
C PHE A 63 -5.46 -3.28 -3.70
N LEU A 64 -5.00 -4.36 -3.06
CA LEU A 64 -3.66 -4.44 -2.46
C LEU A 64 -2.55 -4.46 -3.54
N ASP A 65 -2.76 -5.13 -4.67
CA ASP A 65 -1.87 -5.06 -5.83
C ASP A 65 -1.73 -3.61 -6.33
N ARG A 66 -2.84 -2.86 -6.36
CA ARG A 66 -2.82 -1.44 -6.70
C ARG A 66 -2.08 -0.58 -5.68
N VAL A 67 -2.20 -0.87 -4.38
CA VAL A 67 -1.43 -0.18 -3.33
C VAL A 67 0.06 -0.39 -3.55
N GLN A 68 0.48 -1.63 -3.84
CA GLN A 68 1.88 -1.98 -4.13
C GLN A 68 2.39 -1.22 -5.36
N LEU A 69 1.62 -1.17 -6.45
CA LEU A 69 1.96 -0.39 -7.65
C LEU A 69 2.14 1.11 -7.35
N VAL A 70 1.25 1.69 -6.53
CA VAL A 70 1.35 3.11 -6.17
C VAL A 70 2.52 3.37 -5.22
N ALA A 71 2.88 2.44 -4.33
CA ALA A 71 4.07 2.56 -3.50
C ALA A 71 5.34 2.62 -4.36
N SER A 72 5.47 1.71 -5.32
CA SER A 72 6.59 1.68 -6.27
C SER A 72 6.65 2.99 -7.06
N PHE A 73 5.53 3.42 -7.64
CA PHE A 73 5.50 4.61 -8.49
C PHE A 73 5.70 5.93 -7.72
N SER A 74 5.05 6.10 -6.56
CA SER A 74 5.02 7.38 -5.84
C SER A 74 6.10 7.54 -4.78
N GLN A 75 6.53 6.44 -4.17
CA GLN A 75 7.53 6.43 -3.10
C GLN A 75 8.84 5.75 -3.52
N GLY A 76 8.87 5.09 -4.68
CA GLY A 76 10.02 4.28 -5.09
C GLY A 76 10.22 3.04 -4.21
N ILE A 77 9.16 2.55 -3.55
CA ILE A 77 9.25 1.42 -2.62
C ILE A 77 8.61 0.19 -3.26
N ASP A 78 9.46 -0.80 -3.56
CA ASP A 78 9.02 -2.12 -3.98
C ASP A 78 9.01 -3.04 -2.76
N PHE A 79 7.95 -3.82 -2.60
CA PHE A 79 7.81 -4.75 -1.49
C PHE A 79 7.02 -5.99 -1.88
N GLU A 80 7.12 -7.06 -1.11
CA GLU A 80 6.31 -8.28 -1.23
C GLU A 80 5.50 -8.51 0.06
N PHE A 81 4.31 -9.11 -0.04
CA PHE A 81 3.50 -9.48 1.12
C PHE A 81 4.01 -10.77 1.75
N GLU A 82 4.30 -10.75 3.05
CA GLU A 82 4.67 -11.96 3.76
C GLU A 82 3.44 -12.86 3.94
N GLY A 83 3.48 -14.08 3.40
CA GLY A 83 2.38 -15.04 3.50
C GLY A 83 1.31 -14.95 2.40
N GLY A 84 1.52 -14.16 1.36
CA GLY A 84 0.60 -14.00 0.23
C GLY A 84 -0.49 -12.93 0.44
N ILE A 85 -1.29 -12.70 -0.60
CA ILE A 85 -2.39 -11.71 -0.63
C ILE A 85 -3.74 -12.37 -0.43
#